data_AF-A0A371B2J4-F1
#
_entry.id   AF-A0A371B2J4-F1
#
_cell.length_a   1.000
_cell.length_b   1.000
_cell.length_c   1.000
_cell.angle_alpha   90.00
_cell.angle_beta   90.00
_cell.angle_gamma   90.00
#
_symmetry.space_group_name_H-M   'P 1'
#
loop_
_entity.id
_entity.type
_entity.pdbx_description
1 polymer ?
#
loop_
_entity_poly.entity_id
_entity_poly.type
_entity_poly.pdbx_seq_one_letter_code
_entity_poly.pdbx_strand_id
1 'polypeptide(L)' 'MAKRTTLYSSKGKKLYAVRDKDGKFKDIQTYQRAHAADMRSKSKAELATAKKKKKKTAKKAKKAVKKKKRL' A
#
# COMPACT_ATOMS: atom_id res chain seq x y z
N MET A 1 -0.10 -24.78 0.80
CA MET A 1 -0.81 -23.67 0.14
C MET A 1 -1.70 -23.00 1.18
N ALA A 2 -1.70 -21.67 1.29
CA ALA A 2 -2.68 -20.98 2.14
C ALA A 2 -4.02 -20.93 1.38
N LYS A 3 -5.11 -21.45 1.98
CA LYS A 3 -6.44 -21.44 1.35
C LYS A 3 -7.12 -20.10 1.66
N ARG A 4 -7.56 -19.38 0.62
CA ARG A 4 -8.32 -18.13 0.76
C ARG A 4 -9.81 -18.44 0.64
N THR A 5 -10.58 -18.10 1.67
CA THR A 5 -12.04 -18.28 1.69
C THR A 5 -12.72 -16.93 1.92
N THR A 6 -13.80 -16.68 1.21
CA THR A 6 -14.68 -15.54 1.48
C THR A 6 -15.73 -15.91 2.52
N LEU A 7 -15.84 -15.09 3.55
CA LEU A 7 -16.81 -15.21 4.65
C LEU A 7 -17.59 -13.89 4.79
N TYR A 8 -18.60 -13.86 5.64
CA TYR A 8 -19.29 -12.64 6.03
C TYR A 8 -19.21 -12.45 7.54
N SER A 9 -18.97 -11.23 7.99
CA SER A 9 -19.11 -10.85 9.41
C SER A 9 -20.58 -10.90 9.83
N SER A 10 -20.84 -10.95 11.13
CA SER A 10 -22.20 -10.84 11.68
C SER A 10 -22.97 -9.60 11.21
N LYS A 11 -22.26 -8.53 10.83
CA LYS A 11 -22.82 -7.29 10.27
C LYS A 11 -22.90 -7.29 8.73
N GLY A 12 -22.81 -8.45 8.08
CA GLY A 12 -22.94 -8.60 6.63
C GLY A 12 -21.72 -8.18 5.79
N LYS A 13 -20.63 -7.70 6.39
CA LYS A 13 -19.43 -7.30 5.64
C LYS A 13 -18.67 -8.52 5.12
N LYS A 14 -18.31 -8.52 3.83
CA LYS A 14 -17.48 -9.56 3.20
C LYS A 14 -16.07 -9.54 3.78
N LEU A 15 -15.58 -10.70 4.18
CA LEU A 15 -14.27 -10.93 4.77
C LEU A 15 -13.44 -11.82 3.84
N TYR A 16 -12.14 -11.52 3.76
CA TYR A 16 -11.13 -12.42 3.21
C TYR A 16 -10.41 -13.10 4.37
N ALA A 17 -10.61 -14.40 4.51
CA ALA A 17 -9.88 -15.21 5.47
C ALA A 17 -8.79 -16.03 4.78
N VAL A 18 -7.59 -15.97 5.35
CA VAL A 18 -6.46 -16.80 4.97
C VAL A 18 -6.33 -17.89 6.02
N ARG A 19 -6.43 -19.15 5.59
CA ARG A 19 -6.24 -20.31 6.47
C ARG A 19 -4.89 -20.97 6.20
N ASP A 20 -4.27 -21.48 7.26
CA ASP A 20 -3.11 -22.34 7.14
C ASP A 20 -3.48 -23.75 6.67
N LYS A 21 -2.47 -24.63 6.61
CA LYS A 21 -2.67 -26.01 6.17
C LYS A 21 -3.54 -26.79 7.16
N ASP A 22 -3.48 -26.42 8.44
CA ASP A 22 -4.19 -27.06 9.55
C ASP A 22 -5.61 -26.49 9.71
N GLY A 23 -6.01 -25.54 8.86
CA GLY A 23 -7.34 -24.93 8.84
C GLY A 23 -7.52 -23.78 9.83
N LYS A 24 -6.49 -23.40 10.59
CA LYS A 24 -6.52 -22.25 11.51
C LYS A 24 -6.45 -20.96 10.71
N PHE A 25 -7.11 -19.92 11.23
CA PHE A 25 -7.03 -18.58 10.64
C PHE A 25 -5.63 -18.00 10.86
N LYS A 26 -4.95 -17.67 9.76
CA LYS A 26 -3.70 -16.90 9.79
C LYS A 26 -3.97 -15.40 9.81
N ASP A 27 -4.98 -14.98 9.06
CA ASP A 27 -5.39 -13.59 8.96
C ASP A 27 -6.86 -13.52 8.52
N ILE A 28 -7.57 -12.51 9.02
CA ILE A 28 -8.95 -12.20 8.65
C ILE A 28 -9.11 -10.70 8.43
N GLN A 29 -9.36 -10.32 7.19
CA GLN A 29 -9.49 -8.92 6.79
C GLN A 29 -10.86 -8.66 6.16
N THR A 30 -11.29 -7.41 6.15
CA THR A 30 -12.44 -7.01 5.32
C THR A 30 -12.05 -6.99 3.84
N TYR A 31 -12.97 -7.42 2.98
CA TYR A 31 -12.78 -7.44 1.53
C TYR A 31 -12.34 -6.09 1.00
N GLN A 32 -13.02 -5.03 1.44
CA GLN A 32 -12.74 -3.65 1.05
C GLN A 32 -11.29 -3.26 1.35
N ARG A 33 -10.76 -3.63 2.52
CA ARG A 33 -9.39 -3.28 2.90
C ARG A 33 -8.37 -4.02 2.04
N ALA A 34 -8.55 -5.32 1.85
CA ALA A 34 -7.66 -6.14 1.03
C ALA A 34 -7.64 -5.66 -0.43
N HIS A 35 -8.81 -5.44 -1.02
CA HIS A 35 -8.93 -4.98 -2.39
C HIS A 35 -8.36 -3.56 -2.57
N ALA A 36 -8.63 -2.65 -1.63
CA ALA A 36 -8.06 -1.31 -1.68
C ALA A 36 -6.54 -1.30 -1.46
N ALA A 37 -5.97 -2.29 -0.76
CA ALA A 37 -4.52 -2.43 -0.65
C ALA A 37 -3.91 -2.90 -1.97
N ASP A 38 -4.55 -3.85 -2.65
CA ASP A 38 -4.12 -4.36 -3.96
C ASP A 38 -4.11 -3.24 -5.01
N MET A 39 -5.19 -2.46 -5.08
CA MET A 39 -5.29 -1.28 -5.96
C MET A 39 -4.26 -0.19 -5.66
N ARG A 40 -3.76 -0.10 -4.41
CA ARG A 40 -2.71 0.85 -4.02
C ARG A 40 -1.31 0.32 -4.27
N SER A 41 -1.16 -0.99 -4.48
CA SER A 41 0.14 -1.59 -4.72
C SER A 41 0.69 -1.04 -6.03
N LYS A 42 1.93 -0.55 -5.96
CA LYS A 42 2.65 0.00 -7.12
C LYS A 42 3.88 -0.83 -7.37
N SER A 43 4.23 -0.99 -8.63
CA SER A 43 5.44 -1.72 -9.01
C SER A 43 6.69 -1.06 -8.43
N LYS A 44 7.73 -1.86 -8.14
CA LYS A 44 9.01 -1.35 -7.62
C LYS A 44 9.61 -0.28 -8.55
N ALA A 45 9.43 -0.45 -9.85
CA ALA A 45 9.87 0.50 -10.87
C ALA A 45 9.13 1.84 -10.77
N GLU A 46 7.80 1.84 -10.61
CA GLU A 46 7.00 3.05 -10.42
C GLU A 46 7.34 3.79 -9.12
N LEU A 47 7.60 3.05 -8.05
CA LEU A 47 8.04 3.64 -6.78
C LEU A 47 9.43 4.27 -6.91
N ALA A 48 10.34 3.65 -7.67
CA ALA A 48 11.68 4.18 -7.90
C ALA A 48 11.66 5.48 -8.72
N THR A 49 10.82 5.55 -9.77
CA THR A 49 10.67 6.78 -10.58
C THR A 49 10.00 7.90 -9.78
N ALA A 50 8.98 7.58 -8.97
CA ALA A 50 8.35 8.55 -8.06
C ALA A 50 9.34 9.11 -7.02
N LYS A 51 10.18 8.25 -6.43
CA LYS A 51 11.25 8.68 -5.50
C LYS A 51 12.28 9.58 -6.19
N LYS A 52 12.70 9.25 -7.41
CA LYS A 52 13.62 10.09 -8.21
C LYS A 52 13.01 11.46 -8.53
N LYS A 53 11.73 11.52 -8.92
CA LYS A 53 11.01 12.78 -9.16
C LYS A 53 10.91 13.63 -7.88
N LYS A 54 10.52 13.04 -6.75
CA LYS A 54 10.48 13.73 -5.44
C LYS A 54 11.85 14.26 -5.00
N LYS A 55 12.94 13.51 -5.22
CA LYS A 55 14.31 13.96 -4.91
C LYS A 55 14.73 15.14 -5.78
N LYS A 56 14.36 15.15 -7.07
CA LYS A 56 14.63 16.27 -7.99
C LYS A 56 13.86 17.53 -7.60
N THR A 57 12.57 17.42 -7.26
CA THR A 57 11.76 18.57 -6.83
C THR A 57 12.25 19.14 -5.49
N ALA A 58 12.59 18.29 -4.51
CA ALA A 58 13.18 18.72 -3.25
C ALA A 58 14.54 19.43 -3.44
N LYS A 59 15.40 18.95 -4.36
CA LYS A 59 16.69 19.59 -4.67
C LYS A 59 16.49 20.96 -5.35
N LYS A 60 15.47 21.10 -6.20
CA LYS A 60 15.11 22.36 -6.88
C LYS A 60 14.55 23.39 -5.88
N ALA A 61 13.70 22.96 -4.95
CA ALA A 61 13.19 23.80 -3.87
C ALA A 61 14.31 24.30 -2.94
N LYS A 62 15.23 23.42 -2.52
CA LYS A 62 16.39 23.82 -1.70
C LYS A 62 17.32 24.81 -2.41
N LYS A 63 17.53 24.66 -3.72
CA LYS A 63 18.31 25.62 -4.53
C LYS A 63 17.63 26.99 -4.62
N ALA A 64 16.31 27.03 -4.78
CA ALA A 64 15.55 28.29 -4.86
C ALA A 64 15.61 29.07 -3.53
N VAL A 65 15.44 28.38 -2.40
CA VAL A 65 15.55 28.99 -1.06
C VAL A 65 16.96 29.52 -0.80
N LYS A 66 18.01 28.77 -1.20
CA LYS A 66 19.41 29.21 -1.06
C LYS A 66 19.73 30.44 -1.93
N LYS A 67 19.09 30.59 -3.10
CA LYS A 67 19.27 31.75 -3.97
C LYS A 67 18.60 33.00 -3.40
N LYS A 68 17.39 32.86 -2.83
CA LYS A 68 16.65 33.95 -2.19
C LYS A 68 17.29 34.45 -0.89
N LYS A 69 18.06 33.61 -0.19
CA LYS A 69 18.79 33.98 1.03
C LYS A 69 20.16 34.64 0.77
N ARG A 70 20.63 34.64 -0.48
CA ARG A 70 21.93 35.23 -0.90
C ARG A 70 21.77 36.57 -1.63
N LEU A 71 20.54 37.04 -1.78
CA LEU A 71 20.15 38.40 -2.18
C LEU A 71 19.68 39.11 -0.91
#